data_AF-A0A9D7VVR4-F1
#
_entry.id   AF-A0A9D7VVR4-F1
#
_cell.length_a   1.000
_cell.length_b   1.000
_cell.length_c   1.000
_cell.angle_alpha   90.00
_cell.angle_beta   90.00
_cell.angle_gamma   90.00
#
_symmetry.space_group_name_H-M   'P 1'
#
loop_
_entity.id
_entity.type
_entity.pdbx_description
1 polymer ?
#
loop_
_entity_poly.entity_id
_entity_poly.type
_entity_poly.pdbx_seq_one_letter_code
_entity_poly.pdbx_strand_id
1 'polypeptide(L)'
;ELRVIDWNTPASILERIIQYESVHAIQGWNDLRARLSGNRMCFAFFHPAMPDDPLVFVEVALTEGVPDAIGPLIDQTKEGDVGTTPDTVVFYSISNCHPGLAGVSFGNFLIKQVVEEVGKRYSTMKRYVTLSPIPGFCRWLATQETGIDLEEMRSMAKTDTAKTADARRDDLLTACAQYLVKERRNNLALDPVARFHLGNGASLHAIHWAADLSDKGLEQSAGLMVNYLYDLRSIEENHDSYFDQGEIATSRDVARLLN
;
A
#
# COMPACT_ATOMS: atom_id res chain seq x y z
N GLU A 1 -13.75 1.03 16.78
CA GLU A 1 -13.10 -0.09 17.48
C GLU A 1 -12.29 -0.89 16.46
N LEU A 2 -11.03 -1.18 16.76
CA LEU A 2 -10.18 -2.07 15.97
C LEU A 2 -10.45 -3.52 16.39
N ARG A 3 -10.72 -4.42 15.44
CA ARG A 3 -10.88 -5.85 15.67
C ARG A 3 -10.00 -6.66 14.73
N VAL A 4 -9.56 -7.82 15.21
CA VAL A 4 -8.91 -8.83 14.37
C VAL A 4 -9.98 -9.54 13.56
N ILE A 5 -9.70 -9.75 12.29
CA ILE A 5 -10.49 -10.59 11.41
C ILE A 5 -9.73 -11.89 11.20
N ASP A 6 -10.36 -13.00 11.53
CA ASP A 6 -9.84 -14.35 11.41
C ASP A 6 -10.95 -15.31 10.94
N TRP A 7 -10.64 -16.60 10.84
CA TRP A 7 -11.61 -17.61 10.40
C TRP A 7 -12.72 -17.90 11.43
N ASN A 8 -12.63 -17.37 12.65
CA ASN A 8 -13.68 -17.46 13.67
C ASN A 8 -14.66 -16.27 13.60
N THR A 9 -14.33 -15.25 12.80
CA THR A 9 -15.19 -14.08 12.60
C THR A 9 -16.51 -14.50 11.92
N PRO A 10 -17.66 -13.93 12.30
CA PRO A 10 -18.94 -14.27 11.70
C PRO A 10 -18.92 -14.20 10.17
N ALA A 11 -19.48 -15.22 9.52
CA ALA A 11 -19.49 -15.34 8.06
C ALA A 11 -20.12 -14.11 7.36
N SER A 12 -21.10 -13.47 7.99
CA SER A 12 -21.71 -12.22 7.50
C SER A 12 -20.71 -11.07 7.37
N ILE A 13 -19.72 -10.98 8.26
CA ILE A 13 -18.65 -9.98 8.20
C ILE A 13 -17.60 -10.39 7.16
N LEU A 14 -17.23 -11.67 7.12
CA LEU A 14 -16.29 -12.20 6.14
C LEU A 14 -16.78 -12.00 4.69
N GLU A 15 -18.07 -12.19 4.45
CA GLU A 15 -18.69 -11.94 3.13
C GLU A 15 -18.58 -10.46 2.73
N ARG A 16 -18.75 -9.53 3.68
CA ARG A 16 -18.54 -8.09 3.43
C ARG A 16 -17.10 -7.77 3.05
N ILE A 17 -16.11 -8.41 3.69
CA ILE A 17 -14.70 -8.22 3.34
C ILE A 17 -14.43 -8.65 1.90
N ILE A 18 -14.99 -9.77 1.45
CA ILE A 18 -14.89 -10.21 0.05
C ILE A 18 -15.48 -9.15 -0.89
N GLN A 19 -16.65 -8.59 -0.55
CA GLN A 19 -17.34 -7.59 -1.36
C GLN A 19 -16.62 -6.24 -1.41
N TYR A 20 -15.95 -5.85 -0.33
CA TYR A 20 -15.33 -4.53 -0.19
C TYR A 20 -13.87 -4.46 -0.61
N GLU A 21 -13.23 -5.59 -0.92
CA GLU A 21 -11.83 -5.60 -1.33
C GLU A 21 -11.62 -4.88 -2.68
N SER A 22 -10.91 -3.75 -2.59
CA SER A 22 -10.81 -2.77 -3.66
C SER A 22 -9.42 -2.65 -4.29
N VAL A 23 -8.40 -3.25 -3.66
CA VAL A 23 -7.01 -3.20 -4.09
C VAL A 23 -6.69 -4.44 -4.93
N HIS A 24 -6.85 -5.63 -4.34
CA HIS A 24 -6.59 -6.94 -4.94
C HIS A 24 -7.79 -7.87 -4.72
N ALA A 25 -8.70 -7.91 -5.70
CA ALA A 25 -9.98 -8.62 -5.61
C ALA A 25 -9.86 -10.05 -5.03
N ILE A 26 -10.69 -10.36 -4.04
CA ILE A 26 -10.74 -11.68 -3.40
C ILE A 26 -11.67 -12.61 -4.19
N GLN A 27 -11.13 -13.72 -4.70
CA GLN A 27 -11.86 -14.71 -5.49
C GLN A 27 -12.57 -15.75 -4.59
N GLY A 28 -13.54 -15.27 -3.82
CA GLY A 28 -14.40 -16.11 -2.96
C GLY A 28 -13.74 -16.62 -1.68
N TRP A 29 -14.37 -17.62 -1.06
CA TRP A 29 -14.04 -18.07 0.30
C TRP A 29 -12.66 -18.73 0.46
N ASN A 30 -12.20 -19.46 -0.55
CA ASN A 30 -10.89 -20.11 -0.49
C ASN A 30 -9.75 -19.07 -0.53
N ASP A 31 -9.90 -18.04 -1.36
CA ASP A 31 -8.94 -16.93 -1.40
C ASP A 31 -8.96 -16.17 -0.07
N LEU A 32 -10.15 -15.80 0.44
CA LEU A 32 -10.25 -15.18 1.76
C LEU A 32 -9.56 -16.00 2.84
N ARG A 33 -9.78 -17.32 2.86
CA ARG A 33 -9.15 -18.21 3.84
C ARG A 33 -7.63 -18.16 3.76
N ALA A 34 -7.09 -18.19 2.55
CA ALA A 34 -5.64 -18.09 2.34
C ALA A 34 -5.09 -16.78 2.92
N ARG A 35 -5.81 -15.66 2.72
CA ARG A 35 -5.43 -14.34 3.22
C ARG A 35 -5.53 -14.15 4.73
N LEU A 36 -6.31 -14.99 5.40
CA LEU A 36 -6.48 -14.99 6.86
C LEU A 36 -5.62 -16.05 7.57
N SER A 37 -4.73 -16.74 6.85
CA SER A 37 -3.98 -17.90 7.36
C SER A 37 -2.47 -17.70 7.33
N GLY A 38 -1.75 -18.47 8.17
CA GLY A 38 -0.28 -18.50 8.20
C GLY A 38 0.33 -17.17 8.65
N ASN A 39 1.23 -16.63 7.84
CA ASN A 39 1.94 -15.37 8.09
C ASN A 39 1.11 -14.14 7.67
N ARG A 40 -0.22 -14.22 7.76
CA ARG A 40 -1.12 -13.15 7.35
C ARG A 40 -2.09 -12.79 8.44
N MET A 41 -2.50 -11.54 8.43
CA MET A 41 -3.43 -10.99 9.40
C MET A 41 -4.37 -10.03 8.69
N CYS A 42 -5.61 -9.96 9.18
CA CYS A 42 -6.54 -8.94 8.75
C CYS A 42 -7.09 -8.22 9.98
N PHE A 43 -7.26 -6.92 9.84
CA PHE A 43 -7.82 -6.06 10.88
C PHE A 43 -8.93 -5.22 10.27
N ALA A 44 -9.99 -4.94 11.03
CA ALA A 44 -11.04 -4.04 10.58
C ALA A 44 -11.47 -3.07 11.68
N PHE A 45 -11.84 -1.87 11.24
CA PHE A 45 -12.37 -0.80 12.08
C PHE A 45 -13.89 -0.80 12.00
N PHE A 46 -14.53 -0.84 13.16
CA PHE A 46 -15.99 -0.82 13.30
C PHE A 46 -16.45 0.44 14.03
N HIS A 47 -17.63 0.94 13.68
CA HIS A 47 -18.31 1.99 14.44
C HIS A 47 -19.35 1.35 15.39
N PRO A 48 -19.57 1.86 16.61
CA PRO A 48 -20.57 1.29 17.52
C PRO A 48 -22.00 1.23 16.93
N ALA A 49 -22.34 2.17 16.04
CA ALA A 49 -23.61 2.17 15.33
C ALA A 49 -23.69 1.18 14.16
N MET A 50 -22.57 0.61 13.74
CA MET A 50 -22.46 -0.37 12.64
C MET A 50 -21.52 -1.52 13.08
N PRO A 51 -21.92 -2.33 14.06
CA PRO A 51 -21.04 -3.32 14.70
C PRO A 51 -20.68 -4.51 13.80
N ASP A 52 -21.50 -4.77 12.78
CA ASP A 52 -21.36 -5.89 11.84
C ASP A 52 -20.96 -5.43 10.42
N ASP A 53 -20.63 -4.14 10.27
CA ASP A 53 -20.23 -3.54 8.99
C ASP A 53 -18.86 -2.86 9.15
N PRO A 54 -17.79 -3.44 8.57
CA PRO A 54 -16.47 -2.84 8.68
C PRO A 54 -16.44 -1.51 7.92
N LEU A 55 -15.84 -0.48 8.50
CA LEU A 55 -15.62 0.81 7.85
C LEU A 55 -14.39 0.78 6.94
N VAL A 56 -13.30 0.24 7.48
CA VAL A 56 -12.01 0.09 6.83
C VAL A 56 -11.45 -1.24 7.28
N PHE A 57 -10.87 -2.01 6.37
CA PHE A 57 -10.05 -3.15 6.75
C PHE A 57 -8.67 -3.07 6.12
N VAL A 58 -7.74 -3.76 6.78
CA VAL A 58 -6.31 -3.73 6.51
C VAL A 58 -5.82 -5.17 6.48
N GLU A 59 -5.26 -5.57 5.34
CA GLU A 59 -4.60 -6.85 5.18
C GLU A 59 -3.08 -6.71 5.34
N VAL A 60 -2.51 -7.64 6.09
CA VAL A 60 -1.12 -7.62 6.51
C VAL A 60 -0.45 -8.96 6.20
N ALA A 61 0.76 -8.91 5.66
CA ALA A 61 1.64 -10.05 5.51
C ALA A 61 2.91 -9.86 6.37
N LEU A 62 3.41 -10.95 6.96
CA LEU A 62 4.69 -10.98 7.66
C LEU A 62 5.73 -11.59 6.72
N THR A 63 6.77 -10.82 6.43
CA THR A 63 7.81 -11.17 5.44
C THR A 63 9.22 -11.06 6.02
N GLU A 64 10.16 -11.73 5.38
CA GLU A 64 11.58 -11.43 5.52
C GLU A 64 11.92 -10.28 4.57
N GLY A 65 12.30 -9.12 5.13
CA GLY A 65 12.60 -7.93 4.34
C GLY A 65 11.39 -7.24 3.73
N VAL A 66 11.68 -6.14 3.02
CA VAL A 66 10.67 -5.27 2.39
C VAL A 66 10.36 -5.81 0.99
N PRO A 67 9.09 -6.15 0.68
CA PRO A 67 8.72 -6.65 -0.63
C PRO A 67 8.63 -5.51 -1.65
N ASP A 68 8.91 -5.87 -2.90
CA ASP A 68 8.92 -4.98 -4.06
C ASP A 68 7.87 -5.33 -5.12
N ALA A 69 7.17 -6.46 -4.97
CA ALA A 69 6.12 -6.89 -5.89
C ALA A 69 4.96 -7.58 -5.15
N ILE A 70 3.73 -7.37 -5.64
CA ILE A 70 2.53 -7.91 -5.00
C ILE A 70 2.32 -9.39 -5.33
N GLY A 71 2.71 -9.84 -6.52
CA GLY A 71 2.49 -11.22 -6.99
C GLY A 71 2.88 -12.27 -5.94
N PRO A 72 4.12 -12.27 -5.41
CA PRO A 72 4.54 -13.21 -4.36
C PRO A 72 3.74 -13.10 -3.06
N LEU A 73 3.18 -11.92 -2.75
CA LEU A 73 2.35 -11.70 -1.57
C LEU A 73 0.93 -12.21 -1.75
N ILE A 74 0.38 -12.36 -2.96
CA ILE A 74 -1.00 -12.85 -3.15
C ILE A 74 -1.06 -14.25 -3.73
N ASP A 75 0.06 -14.79 -4.21
CA ASP A 75 0.17 -16.14 -4.73
C ASP A 75 -0.04 -17.18 -3.61
N GLN A 76 -1.16 -17.89 -3.69
CA GLN A 76 -1.61 -18.90 -2.73
C GLN A 76 -0.86 -20.23 -2.86
N THR A 77 -0.09 -20.42 -3.95
CA THR A 77 0.64 -21.68 -4.20
C THR A 77 1.95 -21.77 -3.41
N LYS A 78 2.42 -20.65 -2.87
CA LYS A 78 3.58 -20.57 -2.00
C LYS A 78 3.12 -20.55 -0.55
N GLU A 79 2.76 -21.72 -0.02
CA GLU A 79 2.72 -21.89 1.43
C GLU A 79 4.08 -21.44 1.99
N GLY A 80 4.04 -20.55 2.98
CA GLY A 80 5.20 -19.80 3.46
C GLY A 80 6.42 -20.69 3.63
N ASP A 81 7.55 -20.27 3.04
CA ASP A 81 8.80 -21.01 3.11
C ASP A 81 9.13 -21.29 4.58
N VAL A 82 9.12 -22.56 4.97
CA VAL A 82 9.06 -23.04 6.37
C VAL A 82 10.38 -22.78 7.14
N GLY A 83 11.26 -21.92 6.62
CA GLY A 83 12.60 -21.70 7.14
C GLY A 83 12.96 -20.25 7.50
N THR A 84 12.16 -19.25 7.14
CA THR A 84 12.54 -17.83 7.32
C THR A 84 11.76 -17.17 8.45
N THR A 85 12.48 -16.47 9.33
CA THR A 85 11.88 -15.71 10.43
C THR A 85 11.51 -14.31 9.95
N PRO A 86 10.21 -13.96 9.89
CA PRO A 86 9.80 -12.66 9.38
C PRO A 86 10.30 -11.54 10.32
N ASP A 87 10.74 -10.44 9.71
CA ASP A 87 11.23 -9.24 10.39
C ASP A 87 10.50 -7.96 9.95
N THR A 88 9.58 -8.08 9.00
CA THR A 88 8.90 -6.97 8.35
C THR A 88 7.40 -7.24 8.29
N VAL A 89 6.63 -6.23 8.68
CA VAL A 89 5.16 -6.18 8.59
C VAL A 89 4.79 -5.40 7.34
N VAL A 90 4.02 -6.01 6.45
CA VAL A 90 3.66 -5.45 5.15
C VAL A 90 2.16 -5.24 5.05
N PHE A 91 1.72 -3.98 5.01
CA PHE A 91 0.35 -3.60 4.71
C PHE A 91 0.15 -3.61 3.18
N TYR A 92 -0.42 -4.68 2.63
CA TYR A 92 -0.55 -4.85 1.18
C TYR A 92 -1.95 -4.57 0.65
N SER A 93 -2.97 -4.47 1.52
CA SER A 93 -4.30 -3.96 1.15
C SER A 93 -4.90 -3.13 2.27
N ILE A 94 -5.48 -1.98 1.92
CA ILE A 94 -6.26 -1.12 2.79
C ILE A 94 -7.49 -0.68 2.02
N SER A 95 -8.65 -1.14 2.45
CA SER A 95 -9.91 -0.94 1.72
C SER A 95 -10.90 -0.14 2.57
N ASN A 96 -11.38 0.98 2.02
CA ASN A 96 -12.53 1.70 2.58
C ASN A 96 -13.81 1.05 2.08
N CYS A 97 -14.63 0.56 3.01
CA CYS A 97 -15.81 -0.24 2.73
C CYS A 97 -17.01 0.60 2.26
N HIS A 98 -16.98 1.91 2.50
CA HIS A 98 -18.10 2.79 2.20
C HIS A 98 -17.67 3.98 1.34
N PRO A 99 -18.07 4.02 0.05
CA PRO A 99 -17.81 5.17 -0.82
C PRO A 99 -18.40 6.48 -0.28
N GLY A 100 -19.54 6.41 0.43
CA GLY A 100 -20.17 7.57 1.06
C GLY A 100 -19.35 8.18 2.22
N LEU A 101 -18.33 7.46 2.70
CA LEU A 101 -17.38 7.94 3.71
C LEU A 101 -16.03 8.32 3.09
N ALA A 102 -15.95 8.43 1.75
CA ALA A 102 -14.76 8.92 1.08
C ALA A 102 -14.41 10.33 1.57
N GLY A 103 -13.20 10.50 2.11
CA GLY A 103 -12.72 11.77 2.66
C GLY A 103 -13.15 12.05 4.10
N VAL A 104 -13.96 11.20 4.72
CA VAL A 104 -14.21 11.27 6.16
C VAL A 104 -12.99 10.70 6.88
N SER A 105 -12.33 11.52 7.71
CA SER A 105 -11.25 11.02 8.56
C SER A 105 -11.85 10.18 9.69
N PHE A 106 -11.43 8.92 9.80
CA PHE A 106 -11.75 8.06 10.94
C PHE A 106 -10.77 8.23 12.10
N GLY A 107 -10.10 9.39 12.14
CA GLY A 107 -8.90 9.64 12.93
C GLY A 107 -7.65 9.44 12.07
N ASN A 108 -6.75 10.42 12.13
CA ASN A 108 -5.37 10.20 11.72
C ASN A 108 -4.79 9.16 12.68
N PHE A 109 -3.87 8.29 12.22
CA PHE A 109 -3.29 7.18 12.99
C PHE A 109 -4.10 5.87 13.02
N LEU A 110 -4.93 5.62 12.00
CA LEU A 110 -5.56 4.30 11.78
C LEU A 110 -4.48 3.21 11.71
N ILE A 111 -3.41 3.48 10.94
CA ILE A 111 -2.31 2.53 10.77
C ILE A 111 -1.46 2.41 12.04
N LYS A 112 -1.30 3.47 12.84
CA LYS A 112 -0.59 3.41 14.12
C LYS A 112 -1.20 2.36 15.05
N GLN A 113 -2.54 2.30 15.13
CA GLN A 113 -3.24 1.31 15.96
C GLN A 113 -2.96 -0.12 15.48
N VAL A 114 -2.92 -0.35 14.16
CA VAL A 114 -2.60 -1.68 13.61
C VAL A 114 -1.13 -2.03 13.85
N VAL A 115 -0.20 -1.06 13.65
CA VAL A 115 1.23 -1.23 13.94
C VAL A 115 1.44 -1.62 15.41
N GLU A 116 0.82 -0.91 16.35
CA GLU A 116 0.90 -1.22 17.78
C GLU A 116 0.32 -2.61 18.09
N GLU A 117 -0.80 -2.99 17.49
CA GLU A 117 -1.44 -4.28 17.73
C GLU A 117 -0.61 -5.45 17.17
N VAL A 118 -0.01 -5.28 15.99
CA VAL A 118 0.94 -6.25 15.44
C VAL A 118 2.21 -6.32 16.30
N GLY A 119 2.73 -5.17 16.75
CA GLY A 119 3.94 -5.09 17.59
C GLY A 119 3.79 -5.79 18.94
N LYS A 120 2.58 -5.79 19.53
CA LYS A 120 2.29 -6.57 20.75
C LYS A 120 2.37 -8.08 20.53
N ARG A 121 2.03 -8.56 19.32
CA ARG A 121 1.99 -9.99 18.97
C ARG A 121 3.33 -10.51 18.47
N TYR A 122 4.08 -9.67 17.77
CA TYR A 122 5.33 -10.03 17.11
C TYR A 122 6.44 -9.06 17.49
N SER A 123 7.04 -9.27 18.66
CA SER A 123 8.10 -8.40 19.19
C SER A 123 9.39 -8.42 18.38
N THR A 124 9.56 -9.38 17.45
CA THR A 124 10.73 -9.50 16.58
C THR A 124 10.66 -8.61 15.33
N MET A 125 9.50 -8.00 15.05
CA MET A 125 9.29 -7.17 13.87
C MET A 125 10.09 -5.86 13.99
N LYS A 126 10.86 -5.56 12.95
CA LYS A 126 11.76 -4.41 12.88
C LYS A 126 11.21 -3.30 11.99
N ARG A 127 10.37 -3.64 11.00
CA ARG A 127 9.92 -2.72 9.96
C ARG A 127 8.41 -2.84 9.76
N TYR A 128 7.78 -1.70 9.50
CA TYR A 128 6.37 -1.59 9.18
C TYR A 128 6.25 -0.80 7.87
N VAL A 129 5.94 -1.50 6.79
CA VAL A 129 5.92 -0.94 5.44
C VAL A 129 4.60 -1.27 4.77
N THR A 130 4.23 -0.48 3.77
CA THR A 130 3.12 -0.82 2.88
C THR A 130 3.65 -1.34 1.56
N LEU A 131 2.82 -2.00 0.77
CA LEU A 131 3.02 -2.11 -0.67
C LEU A 131 1.77 -1.58 -1.35
N SER A 132 1.83 -0.32 -1.77
CA SER A 132 0.65 0.48 -2.11
C SER A 132 0.58 0.76 -3.63
N PRO A 133 -0.64 0.79 -4.21
CA PRO A 133 -0.84 1.17 -5.61
C PRO A 133 -0.71 2.69 -5.81
N ILE A 134 -0.64 3.11 -7.09
CA ILE A 134 -0.52 4.53 -7.49
C ILE A 134 -1.61 4.88 -8.51
N PRO A 135 -2.90 4.90 -8.10
CA PRO A 135 -4.04 4.81 -9.01
C PRO A 135 -4.17 5.96 -10.02
N GLY A 136 -3.57 7.12 -9.74
CA GLY A 136 -3.67 8.31 -10.59
C GLY A 136 -2.49 8.55 -11.53
N PHE A 137 -1.42 7.76 -11.43
CA PHE A 137 -0.12 8.12 -12.03
C PHE A 137 -0.16 8.17 -13.56
N CYS A 138 -0.61 7.12 -14.25
CA CYS A 138 -0.64 7.11 -15.71
C CYS A 138 -1.56 8.20 -16.27
N ARG A 139 -2.68 8.47 -15.60
CA ARG A 139 -3.59 9.56 -15.99
C ARG A 139 -2.91 10.91 -15.86
N TRP A 140 -2.19 11.14 -14.76
CA TRP A 140 -1.42 12.36 -14.58
C TRP A 140 -0.31 12.46 -15.64
N LEU A 141 0.47 11.40 -15.86
CA LEU A 141 1.58 11.41 -16.79
C LEU A 141 1.14 11.71 -18.23
N ALA A 142 -0.03 11.20 -18.64
CA ALA A 142 -0.62 11.49 -19.95
C ALA A 142 -0.96 12.98 -20.17
N THR A 143 -0.99 13.80 -19.11
CA THR A 143 -1.18 15.26 -19.20
C THR A 143 0.14 16.05 -19.22
N GLN A 144 1.27 15.37 -19.05
CA GLN A 144 2.60 15.98 -18.98
C GLN A 144 3.34 15.81 -20.31
N GLU A 145 4.16 16.77 -20.69
CA GLU A 145 5.05 16.68 -21.87
C GLU A 145 6.40 16.05 -21.47
N THR A 146 6.43 14.74 -21.25
CA THR A 146 7.65 14.02 -20.79
C THR A 146 8.34 13.20 -21.88
N GLY A 147 7.65 12.91 -22.99
CA GLY A 147 8.16 12.00 -24.03
C GLY A 147 8.13 10.51 -23.65
N ILE A 148 7.56 10.16 -22.49
CA ILE A 148 7.42 8.78 -22.04
C ILE A 148 6.23 8.12 -22.74
N ASP A 149 6.48 7.04 -23.48
CA ASP A 149 5.42 6.22 -24.09
C ASP A 149 4.88 5.21 -23.06
N LEU A 150 3.67 5.48 -22.55
CA LEU A 150 3.01 4.62 -21.56
C LEU A 150 2.74 3.20 -22.07
N GLU A 151 2.47 3.00 -23.35
CA GLU A 151 2.20 1.68 -23.89
C GLU A 151 3.48 0.86 -24.01
N GLU A 152 4.56 1.51 -24.43
CA GLU A 152 5.90 0.91 -24.40
C GLU A 152 6.28 0.51 -22.97
N MET A 153 6.08 1.39 -21.97
CA MET A 153 6.39 1.10 -20.57
C MET A 153 5.58 -0.08 -20.02
N ARG A 154 4.28 -0.16 -20.34
CA ARG A 154 3.44 -1.30 -19.94
C ARG A 154 3.90 -2.61 -20.57
N SER A 155 4.27 -2.59 -21.85
CA SER A 155 4.82 -3.77 -22.52
C SER A 155 6.14 -4.19 -21.89
N MET A 156 7.02 -3.22 -21.62
CA MET A 156 8.32 -3.45 -20.99
C MET A 156 8.17 -4.06 -19.60
N ALA A 157 7.23 -3.59 -18.77
CA ALA A 157 6.99 -4.14 -17.43
C ALA A 157 6.64 -5.65 -17.45
N LYS A 158 5.95 -6.12 -18.50
CA LYS A 158 5.59 -7.53 -18.66
C LYS A 158 6.77 -8.41 -19.10
N THR A 159 7.69 -7.87 -19.89
CA THR A 159 8.79 -8.63 -20.51
C THR A 159 10.11 -8.51 -19.77
N ASP A 160 10.36 -7.35 -19.15
CA ASP A 160 11.58 -7.04 -18.42
C ASP A 160 11.24 -6.72 -16.95
N THR A 161 11.06 -7.79 -16.19
CA THR A 161 10.97 -7.73 -14.72
C THR A 161 12.36 -7.65 -14.07
N ALA A 162 13.44 -7.78 -14.85
CA ALA A 162 14.77 -7.69 -14.31
C ALA A 162 15.09 -6.23 -13.95
N LYS A 163 15.79 -6.04 -12.83
CA LYS A 163 16.22 -4.70 -12.38
C LYS A 163 17.45 -4.19 -13.17
N THR A 164 17.58 -4.57 -14.43
CA THR A 164 18.64 -4.12 -15.35
C THR A 164 18.51 -2.62 -15.61
N ALA A 165 19.62 -1.89 -15.63
CA ALA A 165 19.59 -0.44 -15.87
C ALA A 165 18.99 -0.13 -17.25
N ASP A 166 17.96 0.71 -17.29
CA ASP A 166 17.31 1.17 -18.51
C ASP A 166 16.87 2.62 -18.30
N ALA A 167 17.33 3.52 -19.19
CA ALA A 167 17.08 4.95 -19.06
C ALA A 167 15.57 5.29 -19.07
N ARG A 168 14.75 4.58 -19.87
CA ARG A 168 13.30 4.85 -19.95
C ARG A 168 12.60 4.51 -18.64
N ARG A 169 13.04 3.42 -17.99
CA ARG A 169 12.55 3.06 -16.66
C ARG A 169 12.95 4.10 -15.62
N ASP A 170 14.20 4.56 -15.68
CA ASP A 170 14.71 5.56 -14.75
C ASP A 170 13.97 6.91 -14.92
N ASP A 171 13.61 7.28 -16.15
CA ASP A 171 12.76 8.44 -16.45
C ASP A 171 11.34 8.28 -15.87
N LEU A 172 10.74 7.08 -16.02
CA LEU A 172 9.43 6.78 -15.45
C LEU A 172 9.44 6.82 -13.91
N LEU A 173 10.47 6.26 -13.27
CA LEU A 173 10.65 6.30 -11.81
C LEU A 173 10.83 7.73 -11.31
N THR A 174 11.58 8.55 -12.05
CA THR A 174 11.76 9.98 -11.78
C THR A 174 10.44 10.74 -11.88
N ALA A 175 9.66 10.52 -12.95
CA ALA A 175 8.35 11.12 -13.11
C ALA A 175 7.38 10.69 -12.00
N CYS A 176 7.43 9.42 -11.58
CA CYS A 176 6.64 8.90 -10.46
C CYS A 176 7.02 9.55 -9.12
N ALA A 177 8.32 9.71 -8.84
CA ALA A 177 8.78 10.41 -7.66
C ALA A 177 8.29 11.87 -7.65
N GLN A 178 8.35 12.57 -8.78
CA GLN A 178 7.83 13.93 -8.92
C GLN A 178 6.32 13.99 -8.67
N TYR A 179 5.54 13.06 -9.25
CA TYR A 179 4.10 12.96 -9.03
C TYR A 179 3.75 12.76 -7.54
N LEU A 180 4.46 11.87 -6.86
CA LEU A 180 4.17 11.57 -5.45
C LEU A 180 4.64 12.66 -4.49
N VAL A 181 5.76 13.33 -4.79
CA VAL A 181 6.43 14.25 -3.87
C VAL A 181 6.18 15.72 -4.18
N LYS A 182 6.00 16.12 -5.44
CA LYS A 182 5.87 17.53 -5.85
C LYS A 182 4.44 17.93 -6.22
N GLU A 183 3.67 17.05 -6.84
CA GLU A 183 2.32 17.38 -7.29
C GLU A 183 1.33 17.51 -6.12
N ARG A 184 0.48 18.54 -6.19
CA ARG A 184 -0.44 18.90 -5.10
C ARG A 184 -1.83 19.26 -5.60
N ARG A 185 -2.82 19.04 -4.74
CA ARG A 185 -4.18 19.57 -4.85
C ARG A 185 -4.65 20.02 -3.48
N ASN A 186 -5.05 21.30 -3.35
CA ASN A 186 -5.43 21.91 -2.07
C ASN A 186 -4.35 21.71 -0.99
N ASN A 187 -3.08 21.96 -1.33
CA ASN A 187 -1.88 21.76 -0.49
C ASN A 187 -1.60 20.31 -0.05
N LEU A 188 -2.39 19.33 -0.46
CA LEU A 188 -2.16 17.92 -0.17
C LEU A 188 -1.58 17.19 -1.38
N ALA A 189 -0.87 16.09 -1.16
CA ALA A 189 -0.35 15.22 -2.22
C ALA A 189 -1.47 14.90 -3.23
N LEU A 190 -1.17 14.99 -4.53
CA LEU A 190 -2.17 14.80 -5.59
C LEU A 190 -2.74 13.38 -5.56
N ASP A 191 -1.87 12.39 -5.42
CA ASP A 191 -2.24 10.98 -5.31
C ASP A 191 -3.05 10.70 -4.02
N PRO A 192 -4.22 10.06 -4.12
CA PRO A 192 -5.07 9.81 -2.96
C PRO A 192 -4.46 8.80 -1.98
N VAL A 193 -3.67 7.83 -2.45
CA VAL A 193 -3.03 6.81 -1.61
C VAL A 193 -1.82 7.41 -0.91
N ALA A 194 -1.03 8.22 -1.61
CA ALA A 194 0.03 9.03 -0.99
C ALA A 194 -0.54 9.93 0.11
N ARG A 195 -1.59 10.69 -0.19
CA ARG A 195 -2.26 11.56 0.79
C ARG A 195 -2.69 10.79 2.03
N PHE A 196 -3.24 9.60 1.87
CA PHE A 196 -3.64 8.75 2.99
C PHE A 196 -2.44 8.33 3.85
N HIS A 197 -1.38 7.79 3.26
CA HIS A 197 -0.25 7.27 4.04
C HIS A 197 0.59 8.38 4.69
N LEU A 198 0.86 9.46 3.94
CA LEU A 198 1.56 10.64 4.44
C LEU A 198 0.76 11.32 5.54
N GLY A 199 -0.56 11.44 5.37
CA GLY A 199 -1.46 11.92 6.42
C GLY A 199 -1.54 11.01 7.64
N ASN A 200 -1.08 9.75 7.55
CA ASN A 200 -0.92 8.84 8.69
C ASN A 200 0.52 8.82 9.23
N GLY A 201 1.40 9.75 8.81
CA GLY A 201 2.76 9.90 9.32
C GLY A 201 3.81 8.98 8.67
N ALA A 202 3.48 8.34 7.56
CA ALA A 202 4.44 7.52 6.84
C ALA A 202 5.42 8.38 6.03
N SER A 203 6.59 7.82 5.73
CA SER A 203 7.52 8.37 4.74
C SER A 203 7.43 7.59 3.42
N LEU A 204 7.64 8.25 2.28
CA LEU A 204 7.76 7.57 0.99
C LEU A 204 9.14 6.87 0.93
N HIS A 205 9.12 5.54 0.98
CA HIS A 205 10.32 4.75 1.24
C HIS A 205 10.99 4.23 -0.03
N ALA A 206 10.21 3.69 -0.96
CA ALA A 206 10.73 3.12 -2.22
C ALA A 206 9.66 3.14 -3.31
N ILE A 207 10.10 3.18 -4.58
CA ILE A 207 9.26 3.05 -5.77
C ILE A 207 9.75 1.83 -6.55
N HIS A 208 8.83 0.94 -6.90
CA HIS A 208 9.15 -0.37 -7.45
C HIS A 208 8.64 -0.51 -8.87
N TRP A 209 9.56 -0.91 -9.75
CA TRP A 209 9.26 -1.31 -11.12
C TRP A 209 8.65 -2.71 -11.18
N ALA A 210 7.72 -2.92 -12.12
CA ALA A 210 7.09 -4.22 -12.40
C ALA A 210 6.53 -4.91 -11.14
N ALA A 211 5.99 -4.11 -10.22
CA ALA A 211 5.54 -4.54 -8.91
C ALA A 211 4.11 -5.10 -8.93
N ASP A 212 3.24 -4.55 -9.78
CA ASP A 212 1.88 -5.04 -10.03
C ASP A 212 1.64 -5.22 -11.53
N LEU A 213 1.73 -6.47 -12.00
CA LEU A 213 1.53 -6.83 -13.40
C LEU A 213 0.08 -7.20 -13.74
N SER A 214 -0.86 -6.98 -12.82
CA SER A 214 -2.29 -7.06 -13.15
C SER A 214 -2.66 -5.99 -14.18
N ASP A 215 -3.71 -6.24 -14.95
CA ASP A 215 -4.20 -5.26 -15.93
C ASP A 215 -4.52 -3.91 -15.27
N LYS A 216 -5.07 -3.95 -14.05
CA LYS A 216 -5.34 -2.77 -13.23
C LYS A 216 -4.06 -2.02 -12.86
N GLY A 217 -3.03 -2.71 -12.37
CA GLY A 217 -1.75 -2.08 -12.00
C GLY A 217 -1.05 -1.43 -13.20
N LEU A 218 -1.09 -2.10 -14.35
CA LEU A 218 -0.54 -1.57 -15.61
C LEU A 218 -1.32 -0.36 -16.13
N GLU A 219 -2.64 -0.38 -16.04
CA GLU A 219 -3.49 0.74 -16.44
C GLU A 219 -3.26 1.97 -15.54
N GLN A 220 -3.20 1.75 -14.23
CA GLN A 220 -3.12 2.81 -13.22
C GLN A 220 -1.75 3.47 -13.13
N SER A 221 -0.68 2.68 -13.18
CA SER A 221 0.68 3.14 -12.85
C SER A 221 1.79 2.49 -13.69
N ALA A 222 1.46 1.88 -14.83
CA ALA A 222 2.42 1.12 -15.65
C ALA A 222 3.14 0.02 -14.85
N GLY A 223 2.44 -0.55 -13.85
CA GLY A 223 2.94 -1.60 -12.98
C GLY A 223 3.83 -1.12 -11.84
N LEU A 224 3.93 0.20 -11.61
CA LEU A 224 4.61 0.75 -10.46
C LEU A 224 3.81 0.58 -9.17
N MET A 225 4.49 0.23 -8.08
CA MET A 225 3.97 0.33 -6.71
C MET A 225 4.98 1.05 -5.83
N VAL A 226 4.58 1.40 -4.61
CA VAL A 226 5.45 2.08 -3.65
C VAL A 226 5.39 1.44 -2.28
N ASN A 227 6.48 1.54 -1.52
CA ASN A 227 6.40 1.35 -0.08
C ASN A 227 6.30 2.71 0.63
N TYR A 228 5.37 2.80 1.56
CA TYR A 228 5.41 3.79 2.64
C TYR A 228 5.94 3.13 3.92
N LEU A 229 6.87 3.79 4.61
CA LEU A 229 7.46 3.30 5.85
C LEU A 229 6.83 4.03 7.05
N TYR A 230 6.34 3.24 8.01
CA TYR A 230 5.87 3.70 9.31
C TYR A 230 6.95 3.51 10.36
N ASP A 231 7.78 4.54 10.59
CA ASP A 231 8.69 4.57 11.75
C ASP A 231 7.94 5.14 12.96
N LEU A 232 7.63 4.27 13.93
CA LEU A 232 6.94 4.62 15.17
C LEU A 232 7.48 5.87 15.88
N ARG A 233 8.77 6.18 15.73
CA ARG A 233 9.41 7.34 16.37
C ARG A 233 9.14 8.66 15.65
N SER A 234 8.76 8.61 14.38
CA SER A 234 8.61 9.77 13.51
C SER A 234 7.20 9.94 12.93
N ILE A 235 6.25 9.04 13.25
CA ILE A 235 4.86 9.16 12.74
C ILE A 235 4.26 10.53 13.03
N GLU A 236 4.34 11.01 14.28
CA GLU A 236 3.73 12.29 14.68
C GLU A 236 4.44 13.48 14.03
N GLU A 237 5.77 13.50 14.03
CA GLU A 237 6.57 14.54 13.37
C GLU A 237 6.31 14.61 11.86
N ASN A 238 6.26 13.46 11.18
CA ASN A 238 5.97 13.38 9.75
C ASN A 238 4.54 13.85 9.45
N HIS A 239 3.58 13.50 10.31
CA HIS A 239 2.19 13.92 10.19
C HIS A 239 2.08 15.43 10.25
N ASP A 240 2.64 16.04 11.29
CA ASP A 240 2.60 17.49 11.49
C ASP A 240 3.32 18.22 10.34
N SER A 241 4.51 17.75 9.95
CA SER A 241 5.26 18.32 8.83
C SER A 241 4.47 18.28 7.51
N TYR A 242 3.73 17.21 7.25
CA TYR A 242 2.91 17.07 6.06
C TYR A 242 1.71 18.05 6.04
N PHE A 243 1.02 18.21 7.16
CA PHE A 243 -0.16 19.08 7.23
C PHE A 243 0.18 20.56 7.40
N ASP A 244 1.20 20.89 8.20
CA ASP A 244 1.55 22.26 8.54
C ASP A 244 2.48 22.90 7.50
N GLN A 245 3.42 22.11 6.97
CA GLN A 245 4.49 22.62 6.10
C GLN A 245 4.36 22.09 4.66
N GLY A 246 3.52 21.09 4.42
CA GLY A 246 3.42 20.42 3.11
C GLY A 246 4.63 19.56 2.75
N GLU A 247 5.52 19.33 3.72
CA GLU A 247 6.76 18.57 3.56
C GLU A 247 6.47 17.06 3.58
N ILE A 248 7.07 16.34 2.64
CA ILE A 248 6.93 14.88 2.53
C ILE A 248 8.25 14.26 2.95
N ALA A 249 8.21 13.45 4.01
CA ALA A 249 9.35 12.64 4.40
C ALA A 249 9.63 11.57 3.34
N THR A 250 10.87 11.49 2.85
CA THR A 250 11.32 10.53 1.83
C THR A 250 12.58 9.80 2.25
N SER A 251 12.77 8.57 1.76
CA SER A 251 14.08 7.92 1.85
C SER A 251 15.14 8.64 1.00
N ARG A 252 16.42 8.32 1.22
CA ARG A 252 17.51 8.84 0.39
C ARG A 252 17.40 8.39 -1.07
N ASP A 253 16.91 7.18 -1.30
CA ASP A 253 16.81 6.62 -2.65
C ASP A 253 15.71 7.33 -3.45
N VAL A 254 14.58 7.64 -2.81
CA VAL A 254 13.53 8.47 -3.41
C VAL A 254 14.02 9.90 -3.64
N ALA A 255 14.75 10.49 -2.69
CA ALA A 255 15.32 11.82 -2.85
C ALA A 255 16.30 11.91 -4.04
N ARG A 256 17.06 10.85 -4.34
CA ARG A 256 17.93 10.80 -5.52
C ARG A 256 17.18 10.86 -6.84
N LEU A 257 15.96 10.30 -6.90
CA LEU A 257 15.11 10.39 -8.10
C LEU A 257 14.58 11.80 -8.35
N LEU A 258 14.67 12.71 -7.37
CA LEU A 258 14.16 14.07 -7.47
C LEU A 258 15.23 15.12 -7.82
N ASN A 259 16.50 14.71 -7.81
CA ASN A 259 17.68 15.56 -7.96
C ASN A 259 18.27 15.51 -9.36
#